data_AF-A0A519WQK6-F1
#
_entry.id   AF-A0A519WQK6-F1
#
_cell.length_a   1.000
_cell.length_b   1.000
_cell.length_c   1.000
_cell.angle_alpha   90.00
_cell.angle_beta   90.00
_cell.angle_gamma   90.00
#
_symmetry.space_group_name_H-M   'P 1'
#
loop_
_entity.id
_entity.type
_entity.pdbx_description
1 polymer ?
#
loop_
_entity_poly.entity_id
_entity_poly.type
_entity_poly.pdbx_seq_one_letter_code
_entity_poly.pdbx_strand_id
1 'polypeptide(L)'
;AIEIEKMTPSRPLTHDLFKSFADAYHINVQEVIIYNLVEGIFYSKLICNDGEKTLEIDARTSDAIALAVRFNCPIYTYEFILASAGIIIEGNDFLFLDNIEPLDDKPAAAKEGYSAYSLEELQQKLQEALTEEAYEKAASIRDELNKRKSSS
;
A
#
# COMPACT_ATOMS: atom_id res chain seq x y z
N ALA A 1 7.24 3.04 4.04
CA ALA A 1 7.55 1.66 4.45
C ALA A 1 8.83 1.56 5.29
N ILE A 2 10.00 2.04 4.82
CA ILE A 2 11.31 1.79 5.46
C ILE A 2 11.48 2.33 6.90
N GLU A 3 10.71 3.33 7.32
CA GLU A 3 10.80 3.85 8.69
C GLU A 3 10.19 2.92 9.74
N ILE A 4 9.27 2.04 9.33
CA ILE A 4 8.63 1.05 10.21
C ILE A 4 9.66 -0.03 10.61
N GLU A 5 10.70 -0.25 9.79
CA GLU A 5 11.74 -1.26 10.02
C GLU A 5 12.99 -0.74 10.74
N LYS A 6 13.05 0.54 11.14
CA LYS A 6 14.20 1.18 11.85
C LYS A 6 15.58 0.97 11.19
N MET A 7 15.65 0.66 9.90
CA MET A 7 16.91 0.70 9.16
C MET A 7 17.17 2.14 8.71
N THR A 8 18.27 2.76 9.15
CA THR A 8 18.69 4.09 8.66
C THR A 8 19.56 3.93 7.40
N PRO A 9 19.04 4.23 6.20
CA PRO A 9 19.83 4.17 4.97
C PRO A 9 20.97 5.20 4.99
N SER A 10 22.04 4.95 4.23
CA SER A 10 23.21 5.85 4.15
C SER A 10 22.93 7.18 3.43
N ARG A 11 21.78 7.28 2.76
CA ARG A 11 21.29 8.47 2.04
C ARG A 11 19.80 8.65 2.37
N PRO A 12 19.30 9.90 2.44
CA PRO A 12 17.88 10.15 2.66
C PRO A 12 17.04 9.61 1.50
N LEU A 13 15.91 8.98 1.81
CA LEU A 13 14.91 8.58 0.82
C LEU A 13 13.98 9.77 0.50
N THR A 14 13.04 9.57 -0.42
CA THR A 14 12.16 10.64 -0.93
C THR A 14 11.41 11.38 0.17
N HIS A 15 10.78 10.65 1.11
CA HIS A 15 10.03 11.27 2.20
C HIS A 15 10.96 11.93 3.25
N ASP A 16 12.17 11.41 3.44
CA ASP A 16 13.18 12.03 4.33
C ASP A 16 13.73 13.33 3.73
N LEU A 17 13.95 13.32 2.41
CA LEU A 17 14.31 14.51 1.64
C LEU A 17 13.21 15.57 1.73
N PHE A 18 11.94 15.17 1.62
CA PHE A 18 10.82 16.09 1.77
C PHE A 18 10.77 16.71 3.17
N LYS A 19 10.95 15.91 4.23
CA LYS A 19 11.04 16.43 5.59
C LYS A 19 12.16 17.46 5.73
N SER A 20 13.36 17.09 5.26
CA SER A 20 14.53 17.98 5.31
C SER A 20 14.30 19.28 4.53
N PHE A 21 13.61 19.21 3.39
CA PHE A 21 13.21 20.37 2.61
C PHE A 21 12.23 21.25 3.39
N ALA A 22 11.15 20.69 3.93
CA ALA A 22 10.17 21.43 4.70
C ALA A 22 10.80 22.12 5.92
N ASP A 23 11.64 21.41 6.67
CA ASP A 23 12.38 21.93 7.82
C ASP A 23 13.28 23.11 7.41
N ALA A 24 13.98 23.00 6.27
CA ALA A 24 14.85 24.06 5.75
C ALA A 24 14.09 25.33 5.32
N TYR A 25 12.83 25.20 4.93
CA TYR A 25 11.94 26.32 4.58
C TYR A 25 10.97 26.69 5.71
N HIS A 26 11.16 26.15 6.92
CA HIS A 26 10.30 26.39 8.08
C HIS A 26 8.82 26.07 7.86
N ILE A 27 8.54 25.06 7.05
CA ILE A 27 7.18 24.55 6.80
C ILE A 27 6.91 23.41 7.80
N ASN A 28 5.91 23.59 8.64
CA ASN A 28 5.45 22.57 9.57
C ASN A 28 4.24 21.81 9.01
N VAL A 29 4.33 20.49 8.89
CA VAL A 29 3.17 19.63 8.57
C VAL A 29 2.41 19.36 9.87
N GLN A 30 1.27 20.02 10.05
CA GLN A 30 0.50 19.99 11.30
C GLN A 30 -0.32 18.71 11.45
N GLU A 31 -0.94 18.24 10.37
CA GLU A 31 -1.79 17.06 10.38
C GLU A 31 -2.02 16.54 8.96
N VAL A 32 -2.44 15.28 8.87
CA VAL A 32 -2.91 14.65 7.64
C VAL A 32 -4.37 14.29 7.78
N ILE A 33 -5.16 14.59 6.75
CA ILE A 33 -6.60 14.28 6.73
C ILE A 33 -6.90 13.39 5.52
N ILE A 34 -7.35 12.17 5.78
CA ILE A 34 -7.96 11.31 4.76
C ILE A 34 -9.43 11.72 4.65
N TYR A 35 -9.78 12.42 3.57
CA TYR A 35 -11.03 13.17 3.48
C TYR A 35 -12.05 12.60 2.51
N ASN A 36 -11.67 11.65 1.65
CA ASN A 36 -12.61 11.04 0.73
C ASN A 36 -12.23 9.60 0.37
N LEU A 37 -13.22 8.83 -0.06
CA LEU A 37 -13.08 7.48 -0.60
C LEU A 37 -14.03 7.33 -1.79
N VAL A 38 -13.48 7.22 -3.00
CA VAL A 38 -14.27 7.09 -4.24
C VAL A 38 -13.75 5.91 -5.03
N GLU A 39 -14.62 4.95 -5.36
CA GLU A 39 -14.24 3.76 -6.14
C GLU A 39 -13.03 2.99 -5.56
N GLY A 40 -12.94 2.94 -4.23
CA GLY A 40 -11.82 2.29 -3.52
C GLY A 40 -10.53 3.13 -3.44
N ILE A 41 -10.54 4.36 -3.97
CA ILE A 41 -9.40 5.28 -3.96
C ILE A 41 -9.56 6.28 -2.81
N PHE A 42 -8.61 6.26 -1.88
CA PHE A 42 -8.54 7.22 -0.78
C PHE A 42 -7.88 8.52 -1.21
N TYR A 43 -8.49 9.64 -0.83
CA TYR A 43 -7.96 10.99 -1.00
C TYR A 43 -7.52 11.55 0.34
N SER A 44 -6.35 12.18 0.36
CA SER A 44 -5.80 12.77 1.56
C SER A 44 -5.20 14.13 1.28
N LYS A 45 -5.07 14.94 2.32
CA LYS A 45 -4.39 16.21 2.26
C LYS A 45 -3.48 16.40 3.46
N LEU A 46 -2.37 17.08 3.25
CA LEU A 46 -1.52 17.61 4.31
C LEU A 46 -2.00 19.01 4.66
N ILE A 47 -2.09 19.30 5.95
CA ILE A 47 -2.30 20.63 6.48
C ILE A 47 -0.94 21.16 6.90
N CYS A 48 -0.43 22.14 6.17
CA CYS A 48 0.90 22.70 6.34
C CYS A 48 0.82 24.14 6.82
N ASN A 49 1.74 24.57 7.68
CA ASN A 49 1.83 25.94 8.16
C ASN A 49 3.25 26.46 8.01
N ASP A 50 3.41 27.64 7.40
CA ASP A 50 4.69 28.31 7.17
C ASP A 50 4.99 29.45 8.17
N GLY A 51 4.19 29.55 9.24
CA GLY A 51 4.22 30.62 10.23
C GLY A 51 3.26 31.79 9.93
N GLU A 52 2.86 31.98 8.67
CA GLU A 52 1.96 33.06 8.26
C GLU A 52 0.57 32.54 7.90
N LYS A 53 0.52 31.42 7.19
CA LYS A 53 -0.72 30.84 6.67
C LYS A 53 -0.72 29.33 6.80
N THR A 54 -1.94 28.81 6.79
CA THR A 54 -2.17 27.37 6.71
C THR A 54 -2.59 27.03 5.27
N LEU A 55 -1.92 26.05 4.67
CA LEU A 55 -2.12 25.58 3.32
C LEU A 55 -2.55 24.12 3.34
N GLU A 56 -3.44 23.78 2.43
CA GLU A 56 -3.83 22.40 2.18
C GLU A 56 -3.14 21.90 0.91
N ILE A 57 -2.48 20.75 1.00
CA ILE A 57 -1.78 20.13 -0.13
C ILE A 57 -2.39 18.75 -0.38
N ASP A 58 -2.97 18.55 -1.55
CA ASP A 58 -3.49 17.24 -1.95
C ASP A 58 -2.35 16.23 -2.08
N ALA A 59 -2.57 15.03 -1.56
CA ALA A 59 -1.60 13.96 -1.58
C ALA A 59 -2.27 12.59 -1.66
N ARG A 60 -1.56 11.63 -2.27
CA ARG A 60 -1.93 10.23 -2.16
C ARG A 60 -1.81 9.78 -0.71
N THR A 61 -2.76 8.97 -0.27
CA THR A 61 -2.87 8.51 1.11
C THR A 61 -1.60 7.81 1.62
N SER A 62 -0.92 7.03 0.77
CA SER A 62 0.36 6.39 1.11
C SER A 62 1.47 7.40 1.42
N ASP A 63 1.58 8.46 0.62
CA ASP A 63 2.58 9.51 0.81
C ASP A 63 2.27 10.35 2.04
N ALA A 64 1.00 10.71 2.24
CA ALA A 64 0.57 11.49 3.40
C ALA A 64 0.84 10.74 4.71
N ILE A 65 0.54 9.44 4.78
CA ILE A 65 0.86 8.61 5.96
C ILE A 65 2.37 8.53 6.18
N ALA A 66 3.16 8.31 5.13
CA ALA A 66 4.61 8.23 5.24
C ALA A 66 5.25 9.53 5.74
N LEU A 67 4.67 10.68 5.37
CA LEU A 67 5.07 11.98 5.88
C LEU A 67 4.58 12.20 7.32
N ALA A 68 3.36 11.84 7.65
CA ALA A 68 2.83 11.99 9.01
C ALA A 68 3.70 11.27 10.06
N VAL A 69 4.18 10.07 9.75
CA VAL A 69 5.12 9.32 10.60
C VAL A 69 6.41 10.11 10.80
N ARG A 70 6.97 10.68 9.73
CA ARG A 70 8.25 11.43 9.74
C ARG A 70 8.13 12.75 10.48
N PHE A 71 7.06 13.49 10.26
CA PHE A 71 6.76 14.75 10.95
C PHE A 71 6.22 14.53 12.35
N ASN A 72 5.91 13.28 12.71
CA ASN A 72 5.28 12.91 13.97
C ASN A 72 4.00 13.73 14.21
N CYS A 73 3.18 13.84 13.18
CA CYS A 73 1.94 14.61 13.20
C CYS A 73 0.70 13.68 13.20
N PRO A 74 -0.43 14.14 13.76
CA PRO A 74 -1.65 13.33 13.82
C PRO A 74 -2.24 13.06 12.43
N ILE A 75 -2.86 11.89 12.32
CA ILE A 75 -3.62 11.46 11.14
C ILE A 75 -5.09 11.41 11.54
N TYR A 76 -5.94 12.08 10.77
CA TYR A 76 -7.38 12.09 10.94
C TYR A 76 -8.09 11.53 9.72
N THR A 77 -9.31 11.07 9.93
CA THR A 77 -10.22 10.70 8.86
C THR A 77 -11.67 10.97 9.28
N TYR A 78 -12.59 10.93 8.32
CA TYR A 78 -14.01 11.13 8.58
C TYR A 78 -14.71 9.81 8.89
N GLU A 79 -15.76 9.90 9.72
CA GLU A 79 -16.55 8.74 10.15
C GLU A 79 -17.08 7.91 8.99
N PHE A 80 -17.54 8.54 7.90
CA PHE A 80 -18.07 7.80 6.75
C PHE A 80 -17.02 6.92 6.05
N ILE A 81 -15.75 7.31 6.13
CA ILE A 81 -14.63 6.54 5.58
C ILE A 81 -14.33 5.35 6.49
N LEU A 82 -14.32 5.55 7.80
CA LEU A 82 -14.20 4.48 8.78
C LEU A 82 -15.35 3.49 8.68
N ALA A 83 -16.58 3.96 8.50
CA ALA A 83 -17.75 3.09 8.34
C ALA A 83 -17.68 2.27 7.03
N SER A 84 -17.05 2.81 5.99
CA SER A 84 -16.98 2.16 4.67
C SER A 84 -15.79 1.18 4.54
N ALA A 85 -14.64 1.52 5.11
CA ALA A 85 -13.39 0.78 4.92
C ALA A 85 -12.65 0.41 6.21
N GLY A 86 -13.17 0.80 7.38
CA GLY A 86 -12.61 0.43 8.67
C GLY A 86 -12.80 -1.06 8.93
N ILE A 87 -11.75 -1.68 9.47
CA ILE A 87 -11.76 -3.09 9.89
C ILE A 87 -11.59 -3.12 11.40
N ILE A 88 -12.51 -3.80 12.09
CA ILE A 88 -12.38 -4.05 13.52
C ILE A 88 -11.49 -5.28 13.68
N ILE A 89 -10.33 -5.10 14.30
CA ILE A 89 -9.40 -6.18 14.60
C ILE A 89 -9.70 -6.65 16.03
N GLU A 90 -10.16 -7.89 16.19
CA GLU A 90 -10.42 -8.47 17.51
C GLU A 90 -9.18 -9.23 18.02
N GLY A 91 -8.66 -8.81 19.17
CA GLY A 91 -7.67 -9.56 19.97
C GLY A 91 -6.48 -10.13 19.20
N ASN A 92 -6.53 -11.43 18.91
CA ASN A 92 -5.42 -12.24 18.40
C ASN A 92 -5.15 -12.08 16.89
N ASP A 93 -5.98 -11.30 16.19
CA ASP A 93 -5.86 -11.05 14.74
C ASP A 93 -4.76 -10.03 14.36
N PHE A 94 -4.06 -9.45 15.35
CA PHE A 94 -2.92 -8.57 15.07
C PHE A 94 -1.76 -9.28 14.34
N LEU A 95 -1.64 -10.60 14.51
CA LEU A 95 -0.63 -11.45 13.87
C LEU A 95 -0.75 -11.50 12.33
N PHE A 96 -1.88 -11.06 11.76
CA PHE A 96 -2.07 -10.96 10.30
C PHE A 96 -1.39 -9.73 9.68
N LEU A 97 -1.09 -8.68 10.45
CA LEU A 97 -0.50 -7.43 9.93
C LEU A 97 1.00 -7.56 9.64
N ASP A 98 1.71 -8.44 10.35
CA ASP A 98 3.15 -8.66 10.17
C ASP A 98 3.49 -9.41 8.85
N ASN A 99 2.47 -9.92 8.14
CA ASN A 99 2.63 -10.63 6.86
C ASN A 99 2.22 -9.81 5.64
N ILE A 100 2.03 -8.50 5.76
CA ILE A 100 1.81 -7.63 4.61
C ILE A 100 3.18 -7.36 3.97
N GLU A 101 3.56 -8.18 2.99
CA GLU A 101 4.69 -7.88 2.11
C GLU A 101 4.45 -6.51 1.46
N PRO A 102 5.48 -5.62 1.37
CA PRO A 102 5.33 -4.34 0.71
C PRO A 102 4.88 -4.57 -0.75
N LEU A 103 3.73 -3.98 -1.09
CA LEU A 103 3.22 -3.93 -2.46
C LEU A 103 4.23 -3.15 -3.30
N ASP A 104 5.08 -3.89 -4.01
CA ASP A 104 6.03 -3.38 -4.98
C ASP A 104 5.28 -2.59 -6.07
N ASP A 105 5.69 -1.35 -6.33
CA ASP A 105 5.16 -0.44 -7.37
C ASP A 105 5.40 -1.04 -8.77
N LYS A 106 4.56 -2.00 -9.17
CA LYS A 106 4.39 -2.42 -10.56
C LYS A 106 2.95 -2.16 -10.97
N PRO A 107 2.72 -1.58 -12.18
CA PRO A 107 1.37 -1.39 -12.68
C PRO A 107 0.64 -2.73 -12.68
N ALA A 108 -0.50 -2.74 -12.00
CA ALA A 108 -1.30 -3.92 -11.74
C ALA A 108 -1.83 -4.52 -13.06
N ALA A 109 -1.16 -5.54 -13.56
CA ALA A 109 -1.87 -6.67 -14.14
C ALA A 109 -2.38 -7.50 -12.97
N ALA A 110 -3.70 -7.64 -12.85
CA ALA A 110 -4.38 -8.35 -11.76
C ALA A 110 -3.74 -9.74 -11.53
N LYS A 111 -2.99 -9.89 -10.44
CA LYS A 111 -2.61 -11.20 -9.92
C LYS A 111 -3.84 -11.80 -9.26
N GLU A 112 -4.70 -12.45 -10.05
CA GLU A 112 -5.56 -13.49 -9.51
C GLU A 112 -4.65 -14.55 -8.87
N GLY A 113 -4.68 -14.66 -7.55
CA GLY A 113 -3.85 -15.59 -6.82
C GLY A 113 -4.28 -17.03 -7.13
N TYR A 114 -3.49 -17.74 -7.94
CA TYR A 114 -3.74 -19.14 -8.26
C TYR A 114 -3.43 -20.09 -7.08
N SER A 115 -2.94 -19.56 -5.96
CA SER A 115 -2.59 -20.30 -4.74
C SER A 115 -3.78 -20.98 -4.06
N ALA A 116 -5.01 -20.49 -4.25
CA ALA A 116 -6.21 -21.03 -3.64
C ALA A 116 -6.83 -22.25 -4.38
N TYR A 117 -6.40 -22.55 -5.61
CA TYR A 117 -6.96 -23.65 -6.41
C TYR A 117 -6.29 -24.98 -6.12
N SER A 118 -7.04 -26.07 -6.26
CA SER A 118 -6.54 -27.45 -6.23
C SER A 118 -5.69 -27.78 -7.47
N LEU A 119 -4.93 -28.88 -7.43
CA LEU A 119 -4.09 -29.30 -8.56
C LEU A 119 -4.90 -29.56 -9.84
N GLU A 120 -6.08 -30.17 -9.71
CA GLU A 120 -6.96 -30.47 -10.83
C GLU A 120 -7.55 -29.18 -11.43
N GLU A 121 -7.97 -28.24 -10.60
CA GLU A 121 -8.48 -26.93 -11.04
C GLU A 121 -7.39 -26.10 -11.74
N LEU A 122 -6.14 -26.15 -11.25
CA LEU A 122 -5.02 -25.47 -11.91
C LEU A 122 -4.71 -26.08 -13.29
N GLN A 123 -4.80 -27.40 -13.43
CA GLN A 123 -4.64 -28.06 -14.73
C GLN A 123 -5.76 -27.70 -15.70
N GLN A 124 -7.00 -27.64 -15.21
CA GLN A 124 -8.15 -27.22 -16.00
C GLN A 124 -7.99 -25.77 -16.48
N LYS A 125 -7.63 -24.85 -15.59
CA LYS A 125 -7.41 -23.43 -15.91
C LYS A 125 -6.21 -23.21 -16.83
N LEU A 126 -5.15 -24.03 -16.72
CA LEU A 126 -4.03 -23.99 -17.66
C LEU A 126 -4.47 -24.36 -19.07
N GLN A 127 -5.29 -25.41 -19.20
CA GLN A 127 -5.80 -25.87 -20.48
C GLN A 127 -6.72 -24.81 -21.12
N GLU A 128 -7.58 -24.19 -20.32
CA GLU A 128 -8.44 -23.07 -20.74
C GLU A 128 -7.60 -21.89 -21.25
N ALA A 129 -6.60 -21.45 -20.47
CA ALA A 129 -5.73 -20.33 -20.84
C ALA A 129 -4.92 -20.59 -22.14
N LEU A 130 -4.50 -21.84 -22.39
CA LEU A 130 -3.84 -22.21 -23.64
C LEU A 130 -4.81 -22.24 -24.83
N THR A 131 -6.06 -22.62 -24.60
CA THR A 131 -7.12 -22.64 -25.62
C THR A 131 -7.52 -21.23 -26.03
N GLU A 132 -7.51 -20.29 -25.08
CA GLU A 132 -7.80 -18.87 -25.30
C GLU A 132 -6.59 -18.06 -25.77
N GLU A 133 -5.44 -18.70 -26.05
CA GLU A 133 -4.17 -18.03 -26.40
C GLU A 133 -3.73 -16.98 -25.36
N ALA A 134 -4.16 -17.14 -24.10
CA ALA A 134 -3.83 -16.26 -22.99
C ALA A 134 -2.48 -16.65 -22.37
N TYR A 135 -1.39 -16.42 -23.12
CA TYR A 135 -0.04 -16.88 -22.78
C TYR A 135 0.47 -16.36 -21.41
N GLU A 136 0.09 -15.16 -20.99
CA GLU A 136 0.48 -14.60 -19.69
C GLU A 136 -0.18 -15.33 -18.50
N LYS A 137 -1.46 -15.67 -18.63
CA LYS A 137 -2.18 -16.47 -17.62
C LYS A 137 -1.61 -17.89 -17.55
N ALA A 138 -1.34 -18.49 -18.71
CA ALA A 138 -0.74 -19.82 -18.80
C ALA A 138 0.65 -19.88 -18.15
N ALA A 139 1.48 -18.84 -18.32
CA ALA A 139 2.78 -18.74 -17.65
C ALA A 139 2.64 -18.70 -16.12
N SER A 140 1.71 -17.88 -15.62
CA SER A 140 1.47 -17.74 -14.18
C SER A 140 0.98 -19.03 -13.52
N ILE A 141 0.06 -19.76 -14.17
CA ILE A 141 -0.46 -21.04 -13.67
C ILE A 141 0.62 -22.13 -13.71
N ARG A 142 1.47 -22.13 -14.76
CA ARG A 142 2.58 -23.08 -14.89
C ARG A 142 3.63 -22.88 -13.80
N ASP A 143 3.96 -21.64 -13.48
CA ASP A 143 4.94 -21.31 -12.45
C ASP A 143 4.43 -21.74 -11.05
N GLU A 144 3.13 -21.57 -10.77
CA GLU A 144 2.48 -22.06 -9.55
C GLU A 144 2.48 -23.60 -9.46
N LEU A 145 2.19 -24.31 -10.57
CA LEU A 145 2.29 -25.78 -10.63
C LEU A 145 3.71 -26.29 -10.39
N ASN A 146 4.73 -25.61 -10.93
CA ASN A 146 6.13 -25.95 -10.71
C ASN A 146 6.56 -25.72 -9.26
N LYS A 147 6.11 -24.61 -8.64
CA LYS A 147 6.37 -24.30 -7.23
C LYS A 147 5.81 -25.38 -6.29
N ARG A 148 4.66 -25.95 -6.62
CA ARG A 148 4.06 -27.07 -5.87
C ARG A 148 4.82 -28.38 -6.08
N LYS A 149 5.29 -28.66 -7.30
CA LYS A 149 6.12 -29.84 -7.58
C LYS A 149 7.51 -29.79 -6.98
N SER A 150 8.10 -28.60 -6.80
CA SER A 150 9.40 -28.45 -6.14
C SER A 150 9.30 -28.47 -4.61
N SER A 151 8.09 -28.32 -4.06
CA SER A 151 7.82 -28.32 -2.61
C SER A 151 7.24 -29.65 -2.10
N SER A 152 7.18 -30.66 -2.98
CA SER A 152 6.66 -32.01 -2.70
C SER A 152 7.73 -33.05 -3.03
#